data_AF-A0A2G5CDD4-F1
#
_entry.id   AF-A0A2G5CDD4-F1
#
_cell.length_a   1.000
_cell.length_b   1.000
_cell.length_c   1.000
_cell.angle_alpha   90.00
_cell.angle_beta   90.00
_cell.angle_gamma   90.00
#
_symmetry.space_group_name_H-M   'P 1'
#
loop_
_entity.id
_entity.type
_entity.pdbx_description
1 polymer ?
#
loop_
_entity_poly.entity_id
_entity_poly.type
_entity_poly.pdbx_seq_one_letter_code
_entity_poly.pdbx_strand_id
1 'polypeptide(L)'
;MVLVEALSVPVVVVASPSAVRAWVSLLPEAEGWDQAVACIGETTALAAKGHGLKNVYYPTNPGLEGWVNSIREALRVHDRLEKVHIGSSEILTSRVILSPT
;
A
#
# COMPACT_ATOMS: atom_id res chain seq x y z
N MET A 1 -20.22 -1.12 -5.64
CA MET A 1 -19.43 -1.86 -4.63
C MET A 1 -17.95 -1.97 -5.00
N VAL A 2 -17.59 -2.04 -6.28
CA VAL A 2 -16.19 -2.19 -6.77
C VAL A 2 -15.18 -1.17 -6.22
N LEU A 3 -15.54 0.11 -6.06
CA LEU A 3 -14.61 1.11 -5.53
C LEU A 3 -14.25 0.86 -4.06
N VAL A 4 -15.22 0.48 -3.24
CA VAL A 4 -14.99 0.19 -1.80
C VAL A 4 -14.03 -1.00 -1.66
N GLU A 5 -14.23 -2.05 -2.46
CA GLU A 5 -13.32 -3.19 -2.52
C GLU A 5 -11.93 -2.78 -3.00
N ALA A 6 -11.85 -1.97 -4.06
CA ALA A 6 -10.58 -1.47 -4.59
C ALA A 6 -9.81 -0.62 -3.56
N LEU A 7 -10.49 0.16 -2.72
CA LEU A 7 -9.85 0.95 -1.67
C LEU A 7 -9.26 0.08 -0.54
N SER A 8 -9.81 -1.13 -0.33
CA SER A 8 -9.34 -2.07 0.68
C SER A 8 -8.14 -2.94 0.25
N VAL A 9 -7.70 -2.84 -1.02
CA VAL A 9 -6.59 -3.68 -1.49
C VAL A 9 -5.26 -3.22 -0.92
N PRO A 10 -4.35 -4.14 -0.56
CA PRO A 10 -3.06 -3.80 0.01
C PRO A 10 -2.09 -3.16 -1.00
N VAL A 11 -2.28 -3.48 -2.29
CA VAL A 11 -1.42 -2.98 -3.37
C VAL A 11 -2.25 -2.66 -4.61
N VAL A 12 -2.12 -1.44 -5.11
CA VAL A 12 -2.62 -1.04 -6.44
C VAL A 12 -1.48 -1.04 -7.44
N VAL A 13 -1.75 -1.60 -8.62
CA VAL A 13 -0.75 -1.84 -9.66
C VAL A 13 -1.01 -0.92 -10.85
N VAL A 14 -0.04 -0.07 -11.21
CA VAL A 14 -0.20 0.98 -12.23
C VAL A 14 0.90 0.97 -13.28
N ALA A 15 0.48 1.07 -14.55
CA ALA A 15 1.39 1.01 -15.70
C ALA A 15 1.77 2.39 -16.26
N SER A 16 1.17 3.48 -15.80
CA SER A 16 1.40 4.81 -16.37
C SER A 16 1.10 5.96 -15.40
N PRO A 17 1.67 7.16 -15.63
CA PRO A 17 1.31 8.36 -14.87
C PRO A 17 -0.18 8.73 -14.96
N SER A 18 -0.87 8.42 -16.07
CA SER A 18 -2.30 8.67 -16.19
C SER A 18 -3.14 7.74 -15.30
N ALA A 19 -2.74 6.46 -15.17
CA ALA A 19 -3.39 5.52 -14.25
C ALA A 19 -3.25 5.97 -12.78
N VAL A 20 -2.08 6.52 -12.41
CA VAL A 20 -1.88 7.14 -11.09
C VAL A 20 -2.88 8.26 -10.85
N ARG A 21 -3.02 9.20 -11.81
CA ARG A 21 -3.97 10.32 -11.67
C ARG A 21 -5.40 9.85 -11.53
N ALA A 22 -5.80 8.86 -12.33
CA ALA A 22 -7.13 8.28 -12.26
C ALA A 22 -7.37 7.65 -10.87
N TRP A 23 -6.41 6.88 -10.35
CA TRP A 23 -6.50 6.30 -9.01
C TRP A 23 -6.65 7.38 -7.94
N VAL A 24 -5.77 8.37 -7.94
CA VAL A 24 -5.77 9.47 -6.95
C VAL A 24 -7.08 10.25 -6.97
N SER A 25 -7.69 10.47 -8.15
CA SER A 25 -8.97 11.16 -8.26
C SER A 25 -10.16 10.44 -7.61
N LEU A 26 -10.00 9.15 -7.29
CA LEU A 26 -11.01 8.33 -6.61
C LEU A 26 -10.78 8.23 -5.10
N LEU A 27 -9.62 8.67 -4.61
CA LEU A 27 -9.28 8.59 -3.19
C LEU A 27 -10.04 9.66 -2.39
N PRO A 28 -10.64 9.31 -1.25
CA PRO A 28 -11.26 10.30 -0.36
C PRO A 28 -10.19 11.24 0.23
N GLU A 29 -10.44 12.56 0.15
CA GLU A 29 -9.51 13.61 0.61
C GLU A 29 -9.18 13.52 2.12
N ALA A 30 -10.09 12.96 2.92
CA ALA A 30 -9.99 12.94 4.39
C ALA A 30 -9.30 11.70 4.98
N GLU A 31 -9.20 10.60 4.23
CA GLU A 31 -8.77 9.30 4.77
C GLU A 31 -7.39 8.83 4.31
N GLY A 32 -6.67 9.65 3.52
CA GLY A 32 -5.24 9.47 3.28
C GLY A 32 -4.83 8.02 3.01
N TRP A 33 -5.31 7.45 1.90
CA TRP A 33 -5.02 6.06 1.52
C TRP A 33 -3.53 5.75 1.67
N ASP A 34 -3.22 4.84 2.60
CA ASP A 34 -1.86 4.57 3.08
C ASP A 34 -1.33 3.21 2.60
N GLN A 35 -2.07 2.53 1.73
CA GLN A 35 -1.64 1.28 1.13
C GLN A 35 -0.57 1.52 0.04
N ALA A 36 -0.07 0.44 -0.54
CA ALA A 36 1.07 0.51 -1.44
C ALA A 36 0.66 0.66 -2.92
N VAL A 37 1.48 1.36 -3.69
CA VAL A 37 1.38 1.42 -5.16
C VAL A 37 2.61 0.78 -5.78
N ALA A 38 2.39 -0.16 -6.72
CA ALA A 38 3.43 -0.79 -7.51
C ALA A 38 3.39 -0.28 -8.95
N CYS A 39 4.38 0.51 -9.31
CA CYS A 39 4.53 1.13 -10.63
C CYS A 39 5.38 0.26 -11.56
N ILE A 40 5.03 0.23 -12.85
CA ILE A 40 5.79 -0.54 -13.87
C ILE A 40 7.25 -0.05 -14.04
N GLY A 41 7.53 1.19 -13.67
CA GLY A 41 8.85 1.80 -13.79
C GLY A 41 8.92 3.20 -13.17
N GLU A 42 10.12 3.78 -13.23
CA GLU A 42 10.48 5.02 -12.53
C GLU A 42 9.60 6.21 -12.90
N THR A 43 9.30 6.42 -14.18
CA THR A 43 8.46 7.54 -14.62
C THR A 43 7.08 7.54 -13.94
N THR A 44 6.47 6.36 -13.82
CA THR A 44 5.17 6.20 -13.15
C THR A 44 5.30 6.38 -11.63
N ALA A 45 6.40 5.90 -11.04
CA ALA A 45 6.68 6.06 -9.62
C ALA A 45 6.89 7.52 -9.21
N LEU A 46 7.60 8.30 -10.02
CA LEU A 46 7.79 9.74 -9.80
C LEU A 46 6.45 10.49 -9.85
N ALA A 47 5.56 10.12 -10.78
CA ALA A 47 4.21 10.68 -10.81
C ALA A 47 3.42 10.33 -9.54
N ALA A 48 3.46 9.07 -9.08
CA ALA A 48 2.82 8.63 -7.84
C ALA A 48 3.30 9.42 -6.62
N LYS A 49 4.62 9.57 -6.47
CA LYS A 49 5.24 10.38 -5.41
C LYS A 49 4.83 11.85 -5.51
N GLY A 50 4.77 12.40 -6.71
CA GLY A 50 4.34 13.78 -6.96
C GLY A 50 2.89 14.07 -6.56
N HIS A 51 2.03 13.04 -6.54
CA HIS A 51 0.65 13.11 -6.04
C HIS A 51 0.51 12.79 -4.54
N GLY A 52 1.62 12.66 -3.80
CA GLY A 52 1.61 12.47 -2.35
C GLY A 52 1.46 11.01 -1.88
N LEU A 53 1.47 10.03 -2.80
CA LEU A 53 1.48 8.61 -2.43
C LEU A 53 2.83 8.27 -1.79
N LYS A 54 2.80 7.61 -0.63
CA LYS A 54 3.99 7.37 0.21
C LYS A 54 4.67 6.03 -0.09
N ASN A 55 3.89 4.97 -0.18
CA ASN A 55 4.38 3.59 -0.28
C ASN A 55 4.51 3.17 -1.76
N VAL A 56 5.49 3.74 -2.46
CA VAL A 56 5.67 3.58 -3.92
C VAL A 56 6.82 2.63 -4.24
N TYR A 57 6.50 1.53 -4.93
CA TYR A 57 7.43 0.49 -5.35
C TYR A 57 7.55 0.48 -6.87
N TYR A 58 8.75 0.28 -7.41
CA TYR A 58 9.00 0.16 -8.84
C TYR A 58 10.33 -0.55 -9.09
N PRO A 59 10.49 -1.24 -10.23
CA PRO A 59 11.73 -1.93 -10.53
C PRO A 59 12.80 -0.97 -11.06
N THR A 60 14.06 -1.24 -10.71
CA THR A 60 15.23 -0.56 -11.30
C THR A 60 15.44 -0.96 -12.76
N ASN A 61 15.15 -2.22 -13.11
CA ASN A 61 15.14 -2.71 -14.49
C ASN A 61 13.68 -2.89 -14.97
N PRO A 62 13.20 -2.06 -15.91
CA PRO A 62 11.81 -2.12 -16.36
C PRO A 62 11.49 -3.43 -17.09
N GLY A 63 10.28 -3.95 -16.87
CA GLY A 63 9.81 -5.20 -17.44
C GLY A 63 8.79 -5.90 -16.54
N LEU A 64 8.13 -6.93 -17.07
CA LEU A 64 7.08 -7.65 -16.33
C LEU A 64 7.63 -8.30 -15.05
N GLU A 65 8.79 -8.94 -15.13
CA GLU A 65 9.39 -9.61 -13.97
C GLU A 65 9.76 -8.62 -12.86
N GLY A 66 10.41 -7.52 -13.21
CA GLY A 66 10.71 -6.44 -12.27
C GLY A 66 9.45 -5.90 -11.61
N TRP A 67 8.41 -5.66 -12.40
CA TRP A 67 7.14 -5.16 -11.89
C TRP A 67 6.46 -6.15 -10.92
N VAL A 68 6.44 -7.45 -11.24
CA VAL A 68 5.94 -8.51 -10.35
C VAL A 68 6.74 -8.57 -9.05
N ASN A 69 8.06 -8.39 -9.11
CA ASN A 69 8.90 -8.35 -7.92
C ASN A 69 8.58 -7.15 -7.02
N SER A 70 8.31 -5.97 -7.60
CA SER A 70 7.84 -4.80 -6.84
C SER A 70 6.49 -5.05 -6.16
N ILE A 71 5.55 -5.75 -6.81
CA ILE A 71 4.27 -6.13 -6.20
C ILE A 71 4.50 -7.05 -5.00
N ARG A 72 5.35 -8.07 -5.16
CA ARG A 72 5.67 -9.02 -4.08
C ARG A 72 6.37 -8.33 -2.91
N GLU A 73 7.25 -7.38 -3.17
CA GLU A 73 7.91 -6.59 -2.13
C GLU A 73 6.91 -5.77 -1.31
N ALA A 74 5.99 -5.09 -1.99
CA ALA A 74 4.92 -4.32 -1.34
C ALA A 74 4.05 -5.20 -0.44
N LEU A 75 3.60 -6.36 -0.94
CA LEU A 75 2.80 -7.32 -0.16
C LEU A 75 3.55 -7.84 1.08
N ARG A 76 4.84 -8.16 0.98
CA ARG A 76 5.64 -8.61 2.14
C ARG A 76 5.75 -7.54 3.23
N VAL A 77 5.79 -6.27 2.86
CA VAL A 77 5.79 -5.17 3.85
C VAL A 77 4.42 -5.09 4.52
N HIS A 78 3.34 -5.14 3.75
CA HIS A 78 1.98 -5.16 4.27
C HIS A 78 1.76 -6.31 5.27
N ASP A 79 2.09 -7.57 4.89
CA ASP A 79 1.95 -8.74 5.77
C ASP A 79 2.71 -8.60 7.10
N ARG A 80 3.87 -7.92 7.08
CA ARG A 80 4.65 -7.67 8.30
C ARG A 80 3.98 -6.63 9.19
N LEU A 81 3.43 -5.57 8.60
CA LEU A 81 2.71 -4.54 9.34
C LEU A 81 1.44 -5.10 9.99
N GLU A 82 0.69 -5.96 9.28
CA GLU A 82 -0.48 -6.64 9.84
C GLU A 82 -0.11 -7.54 11.02
N LYS A 83 0.95 -8.35 10.89
CA LYS A 83 1.43 -9.22 11.98
C LYS A 83 1.86 -8.42 13.21
N VAL A 84 2.53 -7.29 13.01
CA VAL A 84 2.92 -6.38 14.10
C VAL A 84 1.69 -5.76 14.76
N HIS A 85 0.69 -5.34 13.97
CA HIS A 85 -0.55 -4.78 14.48
C HIS A 85 -1.33 -5.81 15.34
N ILE A 86 -1.48 -7.03 14.83
CA ILE A 86 -2.14 -8.14 15.54
C ILE A 86 -1.38 -8.47 16.84
N GLY A 87 -0.07 -8.68 16.76
CA GLY A 87 0.74 -8.98 17.94
C GLY A 87 0.71 -7.87 18.99
N SER A 88 0.65 -6.59 18.58
CA SER A 88 0.53 -5.46 19.50
C SER A 88 -0.85 -5.38 20.17
N SER A 89 -1.91 -5.68 19.42
CA SER A 89 -3.29 -5.75 19.94
C SER A 89 -3.47 -6.88 20.96
N GLU A 90 -2.88 -8.05 20.70
CA GLU A 90 -2.89 -9.19 21.62
C GLU A 90 -2.13 -8.89 22.92
N ILE A 91 -0.97 -8.22 22.82
CA ILE A 91 -0.17 -7.79 23.99
C ILE A 91 -0.93 -6.75 24.83
N LEU A 92 -1.64 -5.81 24.20
CA LEU A 92 -2.44 -4.80 24.91
C LEU A 92 -3.64 -5.45 25.62
N THR A 93 -4.37 -6.33 24.94
CA THR A 93 -5.51 -7.06 25.53
C THR A 93 -5.09 -7.89 26.74
N SER A 94 -3.96 -8.61 26.64
CA SER A 94 -3.45 -9.43 27.75
C SER A 94 -2.93 -8.62 28.93
N ARG A 95 -2.41 -7.41 28.71
CA ARG A 95 -2.03 -6.48 29.80
C ARG A 95 -3.22 -5.85 30.53
N VAL A 96 -4.32 -5.58 29.82
CA VAL A 96 -5.56 -5.04 30.43
C VAL A 96 -6.28 -6.08 31.29
N ILE A 97 -6.23 -7.36 30.92
CA ILE A 97 -6.86 -8.45 31.70
C ILE A 97 -6.06 -8.78 32.99
N LEU A 98 -4.75 -8.53 33.00
CA LEU A 98 -3.86 -8.89 34.12
C LEU A 98 -3.60 -7.75 35.12
N SER A 99 -4.26 -6.60 35.03
CA SER A 99 -4.20 -5.59 36.10
C SER A 99 -5.06 -6.03 37.28
N PRO A 100 -4.49 -6.37 38.46
CA PRO A 100 -5.30 -6.67 39.64
C PRO A 100 -5.98 -5.39 40.11
N THR A 101 -7.28 -5.48 40.35
CA THR A 101 -8.06 -4.47 41.09
C THR A 101 -7.81 -4.61 42.58
#